data_AF-A0A3N5QRH6-F1
#
_entry.id   AF-A0A3N5QRH6-F1
#
_cell.length_a   1.000
_cell.length_b   1.000
_cell.length_c   1.000
_cell.angle_alpha   90.00
_cell.angle_beta   90.00
_cell.angle_gamma   90.00
#
_symmetry.space_group_name_H-M   'P 1'
#
loop_
_entity.id
_entity.type
_entity.pdbx_description
1 polymer ?
#
loop_
_entity_poly.entity_id
_entity_poly.type
_entity_poly.pdbx_seq_one_letter_code
_entity_poly.pdbx_strand_id
1 'polypeptide(L)'
;MKRNWTVNAARKTAMLVCAILILPVAIAPHVTGQWVAVILIGVAAAAHQGFSANIFTTSSDMFPRKAVGSVVGIGGFAGAIGGFFMNLGAGWLKQNTGSYEIMFAIAGVVYLIALLIMHLLVPKLEPAIID
;
A
#
# COMPACT_ATOMS: atom_id res chain seq x y z
N MET A 1 9.61 -5.73 18.97
CA MET A 1 10.81 -5.05 18.42
C MET A 1 12.06 -5.62 19.11
N LYS A 2 12.60 -6.74 18.62
CA LYS A 2 13.71 -7.48 19.28
C LYS A 2 15.13 -7.03 18.85
N ARG A 3 15.23 -6.00 17.99
CA ARG A 3 16.47 -5.60 17.31
C ARG A 3 16.91 -4.15 17.59
N ASN A 4 16.40 -3.51 18.65
CA ASN A 4 16.63 -2.09 19.00
C ASN A 4 16.24 -1.08 17.90
N TRP A 5 15.28 -1.41 17.03
CA TRP A 5 14.80 -0.48 16.02
C TRP A 5 13.76 0.48 16.61
N THR A 6 13.79 1.74 16.18
CA THR A 6 12.71 2.69 16.44
C THR A 6 11.44 2.25 15.71
N VAL A 7 10.27 2.65 16.22
CA VAL A 7 8.98 2.39 15.57
C VAL A 7 8.98 2.90 14.13
N ASN A 8 9.49 4.13 13.92
CA ASN A 8 9.64 4.73 12.60
C ASN A 8 10.44 3.85 11.63
N ALA A 9 11.63 3.39 12.04
CA ALA A 9 12.46 2.52 11.21
C ALA A 9 11.76 1.18 10.94
N ALA A 10 11.21 0.53 11.96
CA ALA A 10 10.55 -0.77 11.82
C ALA A 10 9.37 -0.71 10.84
N ARG A 11 8.48 0.28 10.99
CA ARG A 11 7.29 0.42 10.13
C ARG A 11 7.69 0.77 8.70
N LYS A 12 8.51 1.82 8.52
CA LYS A 12 8.86 2.30 7.18
C LYS A 12 9.68 1.30 6.40
N THR A 13 10.60 0.56 7.04
CA THR A 13 11.33 -0.50 6.35
C THR A 13 10.42 -1.68 6.00
N ALA A 14 9.50 -2.09 6.88
CA ALA A 14 8.54 -3.15 6.54
C ALA A 14 7.67 -2.77 5.34
N MET A 15 7.16 -1.53 5.32
CA MET A 15 6.42 -0.98 4.18
C MET A 15 7.27 -0.88 2.92
N LEU A 16 8.54 -0.50 3.02
CA LEU A 16 9.47 -0.45 1.88
C LEU A 16 9.69 -1.83 1.27
N VAL A 17 9.93 -2.85 2.12
CA VAL A 17 10.07 -4.23 1.65
C VAL A 17 8.81 -4.70 0.93
N CYS A 18 7.63 -4.43 1.49
CA CYS A 18 6.37 -4.74 0.82
C CYS A 18 6.23 -4.00 -0.52
N ALA A 19 6.53 -2.71 -0.56
CA ALA A 19 6.44 -1.91 -1.77
C ALA A 19 7.37 -2.42 -2.89
N ILE A 20 8.60 -2.85 -2.54
CA ILE A 20 9.53 -3.45 -3.49
C ILE A 20 9.04 -4.82 -3.97
N LEU A 21 8.49 -5.65 -3.08
CA LEU A 21 7.97 -6.97 -3.43
C LEU A 21 6.76 -6.92 -4.38
N ILE A 22 6.02 -5.81 -4.40
CA ILE A 22 4.88 -5.62 -5.32
C ILE A 22 5.34 -5.23 -6.73
N LEU A 23 6.48 -4.55 -6.89
CA LEU A 23 6.96 -4.05 -8.21
C LEU A 23 6.89 -5.07 -9.35
N PRO A 24 7.29 -6.35 -9.17
CA PRO A 24 7.24 -7.35 -10.23
C PRO A 24 5.83 -7.64 -10.75
N VAL A 25 4.76 -7.25 -10.06
CA VAL A 25 3.40 -7.42 -10.58
C VAL A 25 3.19 -6.65 -11.88
N ALA A 26 3.93 -5.56 -12.11
CA ALA A 26 3.84 -4.75 -13.33
C ALA A 26 4.18 -5.54 -14.61
N ILE A 27 5.01 -6.59 -14.51
CA ILE A 27 5.36 -7.44 -15.65
C ILE A 27 4.37 -8.59 -15.87
N ALA A 28 3.40 -8.79 -14.97
CA ALA A 28 2.44 -9.90 -15.06
C ALA A 28 1.66 -9.96 -16.40
N PRO A 29 1.27 -8.85 -17.04
CA PRO A 29 0.61 -8.88 -18.37
C PRO A 29 1.49 -9.43 -19.50
N HIS A 30 2.82 -9.41 -19.32
CA HIS A 30 3.78 -9.76 -20.36
C HIS A 30 4.32 -11.20 -20.23
N VAL A 31 3.93 -11.92 -19.17
CA VAL A 31 4.40 -13.29 -18.96
C VAL A 31 3.48 -14.28 -19.67
N THR A 32 4.07 -15.23 -20.38
CA THR A 32 3.34 -16.28 -21.12
C THR A 32 2.96 -17.47 -20.24
N GLY A 33 3.65 -17.67 -19.12
CA GLY A 33 3.43 -18.78 -18.20
C GLY A 33 2.38 -18.46 -17.13
N GLN A 34 1.27 -19.19 -17.12
CA GLN A 34 0.18 -19.02 -16.14
C GLN A 34 0.68 -19.11 -14.69
N TRP A 35 1.57 -20.06 -14.38
CA TRP A 35 2.12 -20.21 -13.03
C TRP A 35 3.01 -19.04 -12.61
N VAL A 36 3.73 -18.44 -13.56
CA VAL A 36 4.54 -17.24 -13.28
C VAL A 36 3.61 -16.08 -12.92
N ALA A 37 2.51 -15.88 -13.66
CA ALA A 37 1.51 -14.87 -13.34
C ALA A 37 0.89 -15.10 -11.95
N VAL A 38 0.54 -16.35 -11.61
CA VAL A 38 0.01 -16.72 -10.29
C VAL A 38 0.99 -16.37 -9.17
N ILE A 39 2.28 -16.68 -9.33
CA ILE A 39 3.31 -16.35 -8.33
C ILE A 39 3.44 -14.83 -8.19
N LEU A 40 3.52 -14.09 -9.30
CA LEU A 40 3.64 -12.63 -9.27
C LEU A 40 2.45 -11.98 -8.56
N ILE A 41 1.22 -12.40 -8.88
CA ILE A 41 0.01 -11.88 -8.25
C ILE A 41 -0.08 -12.31 -6.79
N GLY A 42 0.29 -13.55 -6.47
CA GLY A 42 0.31 -14.06 -5.09
C GLY A 42 1.28 -13.30 -4.19
N VAL A 43 2.50 -13.03 -4.67
CA VAL A 43 3.48 -12.20 -3.97
C VAL A 43 2.94 -10.78 -3.79
N ALA A 44 2.36 -10.20 -4.85
CA ALA A 44 1.78 -8.86 -4.78
C ALA A 44 0.64 -8.77 -3.76
N ALA A 45 -0.25 -9.77 -3.70
CA ALA A 45 -1.33 -9.84 -2.73
C ALA A 45 -0.80 -9.95 -1.29
N ALA A 46 0.20 -10.81 -1.06
CA ALA A 46 0.83 -10.96 0.25
C ALA A 46 1.51 -9.67 0.71
N ALA A 47 2.26 -9.02 -0.19
CA ALA A 47 2.93 -7.76 0.10
C ALA A 47 1.94 -6.61 0.30
N HIS A 48 0.81 -6.57 -0.42
CA HIS A 48 -0.27 -5.61 -0.20
C HIS A 48 -0.83 -5.72 1.23
N GLN A 49 -1.10 -6.94 1.71
CA GLN A 49 -1.57 -7.16 3.08
C GLN A 49 -0.51 -6.76 4.11
N GLY A 50 0.76 -7.08 3.85
CA GLY A 50 1.87 -6.66 4.71
C GLY A 50 2.01 -5.14 4.81
N PHE A 51 1.82 -4.41 3.71
CA PHE A 51 1.85 -2.96 3.67
C PHE A 51 0.68 -2.36 4.46
N SER A 52 -0.55 -2.83 4.19
CA SER A 52 -1.77 -2.37 4.85
C SER A 52 -1.74 -2.59 6.36
N ALA A 53 -1.29 -3.76 6.81
CA ALA A 53 -1.15 -4.06 8.24
C ALA A 53 -0.21 -3.05 8.94
N ASN A 54 0.90 -2.68 8.30
CA ASN A 54 1.81 -1.69 8.87
C ASN A 54 1.22 -0.28 8.86
N ILE A 55 0.55 0.15 7.79
CA ILE A 55 -0.13 1.45 7.75
C ILE A 55 -1.18 1.58 8.85
N PHE A 56 -2.05 0.59 9.03
CA PHE A 56 -3.08 0.69 10.08
C PHE A 56 -2.48 0.69 11.49
N THR A 57 -1.34 0.02 11.68
CA THR A 57 -0.64 0.08 12.97
C THR A 57 0.01 1.43 13.25
N THR A 58 0.38 2.22 12.23
CA THR A 58 0.94 3.56 12.50
C THR A 58 -0.11 4.47 13.15
N SER A 59 -1.39 4.26 12.87
CA SER A 59 -2.49 4.99 13.51
C SER A 59 -2.51 4.77 15.03
N SER A 60 -2.38 3.51 15.49
CA SER A 60 -2.30 3.19 16.91
C SER A 60 -0.95 3.55 17.55
N ASP A 61 0.12 3.59 16.77
CA ASP A 61 1.45 3.99 17.26
C ASP A 61 1.53 5.51 17.51
N MET A 62 0.72 6.32 16.79
CA MET A 62 0.76 7.79 16.87
C MET A 62 -0.41 8.41 17.62
N PHE A 63 -1.62 7.87 17.58
CA PHE A 63 -2.80 8.53 18.14
C PHE A 63 -3.25 7.91 19.48
N PRO A 64 -3.84 8.69 20.41
CA PRO A 64 -4.42 8.15 21.63
C PRO A 64 -5.61 7.25 21.28
N ARG A 65 -5.87 6.25 22.12
CA ARG A 65 -6.89 5.20 21.89
C ARG A 65 -8.27 5.74 21.49
N LYS A 66 -8.67 6.90 22.04
CA LYS A 66 -9.94 7.58 21.70
C LYS A 66 -10.05 8.06 20.25
N ALA A 67 -8.92 8.39 19.61
CA ALA A 67 -8.87 8.95 18.26
C ALA A 67 -8.51 7.93 17.16
N VAL A 68 -7.96 6.76 17.54
CA VAL A 68 -7.53 5.73 16.57
C VAL A 68 -8.66 5.32 15.63
N GLY A 69 -9.87 5.08 16.16
CA GLY A 69 -11.02 4.67 15.35
C GLY A 69 -11.40 5.70 14.28
N SER A 70 -11.39 6.99 14.63
CA SER A 70 -11.69 8.07 13.69
C SER A 70 -10.62 8.21 12.60
N VAL A 71 -9.34 8.14 12.97
CA VAL A 71 -8.22 8.22 12.01
C VAL A 71 -8.25 7.05 11.03
N VAL A 72 -8.44 5.82 11.53
CA VAL A 72 -8.59 4.63 10.69
C VAL A 72 -9.84 4.72 9.82
N GLY A 73 -10.95 5.23 10.36
CA GLY A 73 -12.19 5.43 9.60
C GLY A 73 -12.05 6.41 8.43
N ILE A 74 -11.41 7.56 8.65
CA ILE A 74 -11.11 8.54 7.59
C ILE A 74 -10.19 7.92 6.54
N GLY A 75 -9.13 7.22 6.97
CA GLY A 75 -8.23 6.51 6.07
C GLY A 75 -8.95 5.42 5.25
N GLY A 76 -9.85 4.66 5.88
CA GLY A 76 -10.67 3.66 5.23
C GLY A 76 -11.63 4.24 4.19
N PHE A 77 -12.25 5.39 4.50
CA PHE A 77 -13.11 6.11 3.56
C PHE A 77 -12.33 6.59 2.33
N ALA A 78 -11.15 7.22 2.55
CA ALA A 78 -10.28 7.61 1.44
C ALA A 78 -9.83 6.40 0.60
N GLY A 79 -9.52 5.27 1.25
CA GLY A 79 -9.21 4.01 0.59
C GLY A 79 -10.38 3.49 -0.26
N ALA A 80 -11.61 3.56 0.23
CA ALA A 80 -12.81 3.15 -0.50
C ALA A 80 -13.05 4.01 -1.75
N ILE A 81 -12.86 5.33 -1.65
CA ILE A 81 -12.90 6.24 -2.80
C ILE A 81 -11.82 5.86 -3.82
N GLY A 82 -10.59 5.61 -3.37
CA GLY A 82 -9.52 5.15 -4.25
C GLY A 82 -9.86 3.84 -4.97
N GLY A 83 -10.43 2.87 -4.25
CA GLY A 83 -10.91 1.60 -4.82
C GLY A 83 -12.03 1.80 -5.86
N PHE A 84 -12.97 2.72 -5.59
CA PHE A 84 -14.01 3.09 -6.55
C PHE A 84 -13.42 3.61 -7.86
N PHE A 85 -12.48 4.57 -7.79
CA PHE A 85 -11.83 5.11 -8.98
C PHE A 85 -10.98 4.08 -9.71
N MET A 86 -10.29 3.18 -8.98
CA MET A 86 -9.53 2.09 -9.60
C MET A 86 -10.44 1.13 -10.38
N ASN A 87 -11.59 0.77 -9.83
CA ASN A 87 -12.55 -0.11 -10.51
C ASN A 87 -13.17 0.57 -11.74
N LEU A 88 -13.53 1.86 -11.64
CA LEU A 88 -14.03 2.62 -12.79
C LEU A 88 -12.96 2.75 -13.89
N GLY A 89 -11.74 3.08 -13.48
CA GLY A 89 -10.58 3.16 -14.37
C GLY A 89 -10.27 1.83 -15.06
N ALA A 90 -10.45 0.70 -14.35
CA ALA A 90 -10.28 -0.64 -14.92
C ALA A 90 -11.20 -0.90 -16.10
N GLY A 91 -12.50 -0.65 -15.92
CA GLY A 91 -13.49 -0.83 -16.97
C GLY A 91 -13.21 0.07 -18.17
N TRP A 92 -12.92 1.35 -17.91
CA TRP A 92 -12.60 2.32 -18.96
C TRP A 92 -11.33 1.96 -19.74
N LEU A 93 -10.23 1.61 -19.05
CA LEU A 93 -8.97 1.20 -19.67
C LEU A 93 -9.15 -0.04 -20.52
N LYS A 94 -9.85 -1.06 -20.00
CA LYS A 94 -10.10 -2.29 -20.75
C LYS A 94 -10.91 -2.06 -22.01
N GLN A 95 -11.91 -1.19 -21.96
CA GLN A 95 -12.75 -0.85 -23.13
C GLN A 95 -11.98 -0.08 -24.20
N ASN A 96 -11.11 0.86 -23.81
CA ASN A 96 -10.42 1.74 -24.77
C ASN A 96 -9.10 1.17 -25.29
N THR A 97 -8.37 0.41 -24.47
CA THR A 97 -7.03 -0.09 -24.81
C THR A 97 -6.97 -1.59 -25.05
N GLY A 98 -8.01 -2.33 -24.63
CA GLY A 98 -8.02 -3.79 -24.65
C GLY A 98 -7.10 -4.46 -23.63
N SER A 99 -6.27 -3.71 -22.88
CA SER A 99 -5.27 -4.23 -21.95
C SER A 99 -5.44 -3.70 -20.52
N TYR A 100 -4.89 -4.42 -19.54
CA TYR A 100 -4.79 -4.00 -18.14
C TYR A 100 -3.36 -3.55 -17.76
N GLU A 101 -2.44 -3.49 -18.71
CA GLU A 101 -1.03 -3.14 -18.46
C GLU A 101 -0.85 -1.88 -17.63
N ILE A 102 -1.59 -0.81 -17.95
CA ILE A 102 -1.55 0.45 -17.21
C ILE A 102 -1.97 0.25 -15.75
N MET A 103 -2.97 -0.60 -15.49
CA MET A 103 -3.39 -0.90 -14.12
C MET A 103 -2.32 -1.67 -13.35
N PHE A 104 -1.67 -2.65 -13.99
CA PHE A 104 -0.60 -3.42 -13.38
C PHE A 104 0.64 -2.54 -13.10
N ALA A 105 0.94 -1.60 -14.00
CA ALA A 105 1.99 -0.61 -13.77
C ALA A 105 1.67 0.29 -12.56
N ILE A 106 0.45 0.82 -12.48
CA ILE A 106 -0.02 1.63 -11.33
C ILE A 106 0.06 0.81 -10.04
N ALA A 107 -0.43 -0.44 -10.06
CA ALA A 107 -0.38 -1.33 -8.91
C ALA A 107 1.06 -1.61 -8.45
N GLY A 108 2.01 -1.72 -9.37
CA GLY A 108 3.43 -1.89 -9.04
C GLY A 108 4.03 -0.71 -8.29
N VAL A 109 3.68 0.53 -8.66
CA VAL A 109 4.38 1.74 -8.18
C VAL A 109 3.67 2.49 -7.07
N VAL A 110 2.35 2.33 -6.92
CA VAL A 110 1.55 3.16 -6.00
C VAL A 110 1.99 3.04 -4.54
N TYR A 111 2.52 1.90 -4.12
CA TYR A 111 2.99 1.67 -2.74
C TYR A 111 4.26 2.46 -2.42
N LEU A 112 5.17 2.59 -3.40
CA LEU A 112 6.37 3.43 -3.24
C LEU A 112 5.98 4.91 -3.14
N ILE A 113 5.02 5.34 -3.97
CA ILE A 113 4.48 6.71 -3.92
C ILE A 113 3.80 6.95 -2.57
N ALA A 114 2.95 6.04 -2.10
CA ALA A 114 2.29 6.14 -0.80
C ALA A 114 3.30 6.21 0.35
N LEU A 115 4.35 5.38 0.32
CA LEU A 115 5.41 5.41 1.32
C LEU A 115 6.22 6.71 1.26
N LEU A 116 6.50 7.24 0.07
CA LEU A 116 7.16 8.53 -0.11
C LEU A 116 6.31 9.66 0.47
N ILE A 117 5.02 9.71 0.13
CA ILE A 117 4.07 10.69 0.68
C ILE A 117 4.04 10.59 2.22
N MET A 118 3.94 9.38 2.77
CA MET A 118 4.00 9.18 4.21
C MET A 118 5.34 9.68 4.79
N HIS A 119 6.46 9.40 4.13
CA HIS A 119 7.77 9.83 4.60
C HIS A 119 7.92 11.36 4.62
N LEU A 120 7.34 12.05 3.64
CA LEU A 120 7.35 13.51 3.54
C LEU A 120 6.40 14.17 4.56
N LEU A 121 5.18 13.63 4.73
CA LEU A 121 4.19 14.18 5.66
C LEU A 121 4.49 13.84 7.13
N VAL A 122 5.02 12.65 7.37
CA VAL A 122 5.30 12.12 8.72
C VAL A 122 6.72 11.58 8.75
N PRO A 123 7.75 12.45 8.86
CA PRO A 123 9.15 12.01 8.85
C PRO A 123 9.49 11.13 10.06
N LYS A 124 8.85 11.36 11.21
CA LYS A 124 8.99 10.57 12.43
C LYS A 124 7.60 10.15 12.95
N LEU A 125 7.45 8.86 13.25
CA LEU A 125 6.25 8.32 13.92
C LEU A 125 6.33 8.60 15.43
N GLU A 126 6.03 9.83 15.82
CA GLU A 126 5.94 10.26 17.23
C GLU A 126 4.47 10.35 17.67
N PRO A 127 4.14 10.06 18.94
CA PRO A 127 2.78 10.22 19.45
C PRO A 127 2.28 11.65 19.25
N ALA A 128 1.10 11.79 18.66
CA ALA A 128 0.39 13.04 18.50
C ALA A 128 -0.04 13.58 19.87
N ILE A 129 0.32 14.82 20.16
CA ILE A 129 -0.16 15.56 21.32
C ILE A 129 -1.54 16.11 20.94
N ILE A 130 -2.58 15.58 21.58
CA ILE A 130 -3.96 16.01 21.36
C ILE A 130 -4.50 16.44 22.71
N ASP A 131 -4.71 17.75 22.86
CA ASP A 131 -5.32 18.37 24.04
C ASP A 131 -6.78 17.88 24.22
#